data_AF-A0A6P2V051-F1
#
_entry.id   AF-A0A6P2V051-F1
#
_cell.length_a   1.000
_cell.length_b   1.000
_cell.length_c   1.000
_cell.angle_alpha   90.00
_cell.angle_beta   90.00
_cell.angle_gamma   90.00
#
_symmetry.space_group_name_H-M   'P 1'
#
loop_
_entity.id
_entity.type
_entity.pdbx_description
1 polymer ?
#
loop_
_entity_poly.entity_id
_entity_poly.type
_entity_poly.pdbx_seq_one_letter_code
_entity_poly.pdbx_strand_id
1 'polypeptide(L)'
;MAREYSLEIENVGDDVYMLMSAGHHDPHVFMRHARSEGYDWPLGMPTHQWVKRTPAKDGVHSCWYHIVPEGTRGAFPATYAHEAYGDERYEVVAERGENVATQSAPDRMIGSPRI
;
A
#
# COMPACT_ATOMS: atom_id res chain seq x y z
N MET A 1 -4.05 12.27 -20.20
CA MET A 1 -2.66 11.86 -19.87
C MET A 1 -2.70 11.24 -18.49
N ALA A 2 -2.30 9.96 -18.37
CA ALA A 2 -2.11 9.37 -17.06
C ALA A 2 -0.96 10.12 -16.37
N ARG A 3 -1.17 10.61 -15.15
CA ARG A 3 -0.06 11.15 -14.37
C ARG A 3 0.80 9.97 -13.94
N GLU A 4 2.05 9.97 -14.36
CA GLU A 4 3.04 9.06 -13.81
C GLU A 4 3.40 9.60 -12.43
N TYR A 5 3.14 8.78 -11.41
CA TYR A 5 3.48 9.13 -10.05
C TYR A 5 4.77 8.40 -9.69
N SER A 6 5.77 9.16 -9.26
CA SER A 6 6.97 8.60 -8.64
C SER A 6 6.60 7.94 -7.32
N LEU A 7 7.26 6.83 -7.00
CA LEU A 7 7.13 6.20 -5.69
C LEU A 7 7.93 7.01 -4.66
N GLU A 8 7.30 8.06 -4.15
CA GLU A 8 7.82 8.88 -3.05
C GLU A 8 6.99 8.60 -1.80
N ILE A 9 7.63 8.22 -0.69
CA ILE A 9 6.94 7.92 0.57
C ILE A 9 6.86 9.19 1.41
N GLU A 10 5.68 9.46 1.96
CA GLU A 10 5.41 10.56 2.87
C GLU A 10 4.86 10.01 4.19
N ASN A 11 5.38 10.48 5.33
CA ASN A 11 4.74 10.29 6.62
C ASN A 11 3.55 11.25 6.74
N VAL A 12 2.34 10.69 6.83
CA VAL A 12 1.08 11.45 6.87
C VAL A 12 0.32 11.30 8.18
N GLY A 13 0.86 10.55 9.14
CA GLY A 13 0.15 10.17 10.36
C GLY A 13 0.48 10.98 11.60
N ASP A 14 1.38 11.98 11.50
CA ASP A 14 1.88 12.75 12.64
C ASP A 14 2.41 11.82 13.75
N ASP A 15 1.70 11.69 14.87
CA ASP A 15 1.99 10.77 15.98
C ASP A 15 1.61 9.29 15.71
N VAL A 16 0.89 9.02 14.62
CA VAL A 16 0.46 7.68 14.21
C VAL A 16 1.30 7.20 13.03
N TYR A 17 1.65 5.91 13.01
CA TYR A 17 2.40 5.34 11.89
C TYR A 17 1.51 5.21 10.65
N MET A 18 1.58 6.21 9.76
CA MET A 18 0.88 6.20 8.49
C MET A 18 1.80 6.66 7.38
N LEU A 19 1.93 5.83 6.34
CA LEU A 19 2.71 6.15 5.16
C LEU A 19 1.80 6.25 3.94
N MET A 20 2.10 7.21 3.07
CA MET A 20 1.38 7.41 1.82
C MET A 20 2.35 7.67 0.68
N SER A 21 2.00 7.23 -0.52
CA SER A 21 2.62 7.67 -1.76
C SER A 21 1.54 8.04 -2.75
N ALA A 22 1.73 9.13 -3.50
CA ALA A 22 0.82 9.48 -4.58
C ALA A 22 0.92 8.41 -5.69
N GLY A 23 -0.22 7.97 -6.23
CA GLY A 23 -0.31 6.88 -7.20
C GLY A 23 -0.81 5.55 -6.59
N HIS A 24 -1.45 4.72 -7.42
CA HIS A 24 -1.80 3.34 -7.07
C HIS A 24 -0.64 2.41 -7.47
N HIS A 25 0.32 2.25 -6.56
CA HIS A 25 1.52 1.44 -6.72
C HIS A 25 1.27 0.00 -6.32
N ASP A 26 2.09 -0.93 -6.80
CA ASP A 26 2.06 -2.30 -6.26
C ASP A 26 2.36 -2.28 -4.73
N PRO A 27 1.51 -2.90 -3.88
CA PRO A 27 1.69 -2.87 -2.43
C PRO A 27 3.06 -3.40 -1.96
N HIS A 28 3.59 -4.42 -2.63
CA HIS A 28 4.89 -5.00 -2.26
C HIS A 28 6.06 -4.12 -2.69
N VAL A 29 5.96 -3.46 -3.85
CA VAL A 29 6.92 -2.44 -4.28
C VAL A 29 6.92 -1.25 -3.30
N PHE A 30 5.75 -0.77 -2.91
CA PHE A 30 5.60 0.29 -1.90
C PHE A 30 6.27 -0.08 -0.58
N MET A 31 5.96 -1.27 -0.03
CA MET A 31 6.54 -1.70 1.25
C MET A 31 8.05 -1.90 1.16
N ARG A 32 8.57 -2.50 0.08
CA ARG A 32 10.03 -2.63 -0.10
C ARG A 32 10.72 -1.27 -0.12
N HIS A 33 10.12 -0.28 -0.78
CA HIS A 33 10.68 1.05 -0.84
C HIS A 33 10.64 1.74 0.53
N ALA A 34 9.51 1.69 1.24
CA ALA A 34 9.39 2.21 2.59
C ALA A 34 10.44 1.61 3.54
N ARG A 35 10.68 0.29 3.47
CA ARG A 35 11.76 -0.35 4.25
C ARG A 35 13.15 0.14 3.83
N SER A 36 13.39 0.35 2.53
CA SER A 36 14.67 0.88 2.03
C SER A 36 14.97 2.32 2.48
N GLU A 37 13.92 3.12 2.73
CA GLU A 37 14.04 4.47 3.29
C GLU A 37 14.18 4.49 4.82
N GLY A 38 14.12 3.32 5.47
CA GLY A 38 14.35 3.17 6.90
C GLY A 38 13.10 3.18 7.78
N TYR A 39 11.90 3.16 7.19
CA TYR A 39 10.67 2.98 7.96
C TYR A 39 10.56 1.52 8.42
N ASP A 40 10.77 1.25 9.70
CA ASP A 40 10.68 -0.09 10.32
C ASP A 40 9.37 -0.33 11.08
N TRP A 41 8.40 0.57 10.90
CA TRP A 41 7.14 0.59 11.65
C TRP A 41 6.26 -0.64 11.39
N PRO A 42 5.43 -1.04 12.38
CA PRO A 42 4.48 -2.14 12.23
C PRO A 42 3.29 -1.68 11.37
N LEU A 43 3.41 -1.84 10.05
CA LEU A 43 2.41 -1.41 9.07
C LEU A 43 1.60 -2.59 8.55
N GLY A 44 0.34 -2.33 8.20
CA GLY A 44 -0.54 -3.27 7.52
C GLY A 44 -0.27 -3.35 6.02
N MET A 45 -1.02 -4.21 5.32
CA MET A 45 -0.99 -4.29 3.86
C MET A 45 -1.40 -2.95 3.23
N PRO A 46 -0.60 -2.35 2.33
CA PRO A 46 -0.98 -1.10 1.68
C PRO A 46 -2.26 -1.24 0.87
N THR A 47 -3.09 -0.19 0.91
CA THR A 47 -4.36 -0.11 0.19
C THR A 47 -4.35 1.02 -0.82
N HIS A 48 -5.09 0.84 -1.91
CA HIS A 48 -5.32 1.90 -2.90
C HIS A 48 -6.48 2.78 -2.47
N GLN A 49 -6.21 4.06 -2.32
CA GLN A 49 -7.16 5.06 -1.87
C GLN A 49 -7.23 6.22 -2.86
N TRP A 50 -8.29 7.00 -2.79
CA TRP A 50 -8.36 8.32 -3.42
C TRP A 50 -8.29 9.37 -2.33
N VAL A 51 -7.37 10.31 -2.48
CA VAL A 51 -7.03 11.27 -1.43
C VAL A 51 -7.19 12.69 -1.94
N LYS A 52 -7.69 13.57 -1.08
CA LYS A 52 -7.78 15.01 -1.33
C LYS A 52 -7.01 15.76 -0.26
N ARG A 53 -6.23 16.75 -0.70
CA ARG A 53 -5.51 17.69 0.20
C ARG A 53 -6.34 18.94 0.45
N THR A 54 -6.38 19.39 1.69
CA THR A 54 -6.92 20.71 2.06
C THR A 54 -5.86 21.49 2.84
N PRO A 55 -5.66 22.80 2.61
CA PRO A 55 -4.71 23.58 3.39
C PRO A 55 -5.00 23.51 4.89
N ALA A 56 -3.98 23.26 5.69
CA ALA A 56 -4.10 23.35 7.15
C ALA A 56 -4.00 24.83 7.57
N LYS A 57 -4.60 25.17 8.72
CA LYS A 57 -4.64 26.53 9.27
C LYS A 57 -3.94 26.64 10.63
N ASP A 58 -3.31 25.57 11.08
CA ASP A 58 -2.66 25.47 12.39
C ASP A 58 -1.24 26.01 12.42
N GLY A 59 -0.64 26.28 11.25
CA GLY A 59 0.73 26.77 11.12
C GLY A 59 1.81 25.70 11.32
N VAL A 60 1.40 24.44 11.54
CA VAL A 60 2.30 23.29 11.73
C VAL A 60 2.29 22.42 10.48
N HIS A 61 1.10 22.13 9.95
CA HIS A 61 0.94 21.31 8.77
C HIS A 61 0.83 22.18 7.52
N SER A 62 1.32 21.69 6.38
CA SER A 62 1.07 22.33 5.09
C SER A 62 -0.35 22.02 4.60
N CYS A 63 -0.84 20.80 4.85
CA CYS A 63 -2.15 20.33 4.45
C CYS A 63 -2.66 19.16 5.30
N TRP A 64 -3.96 18.93 5.21
CA TRP A 64 -4.65 17.73 5.69
C TRP A 64 -4.97 16.80 4.53
N TYR A 65 -4.83 15.51 4.77
CA TYR A 65 -5.17 14.45 3.83
C TYR A 65 -6.54 13.85 4.18
N HIS A 66 -7.42 13.75 3.19
CA HIS A 66 -8.74 13.16 3.34
C HIS A 66 -8.90 12.00 2.36
N ILE A 67 -9.20 10.80 2.86
CA ILE A 67 -9.65 9.69 2.01
C ILE A 67 -11.06 10.02 1.53
N VAL A 68 -11.27 9.99 0.21
CA VAL A 68 -12.50 10.39 -0.46
C VAL A 68 -12.87 9.40 -1.56
N PRO A 69 -14.11 9.38 -2.06
CA PRO A 69 -14.47 8.56 -3.21
C PRO A 69 -13.72 8.95 -4.49
N GLU A 70 -13.52 7.97 -5.36
CA GLU A 70 -13.02 8.21 -6.73
C GLU A 70 -13.86 9.25 -7.48
N GLY A 71 -13.20 10.09 -8.29
CA GLY A 71 -13.87 11.15 -9.05
C GLY A 71 -14.22 12.39 -8.24
N THR A 72 -13.99 12.40 -6.92
CA THR A 72 -14.10 13.62 -6.11
C THR A 72 -13.20 14.72 -6.68
N ARG A 73 -13.75 15.92 -6.89
CA ARG A 73 -12.99 17.02 -7.49
C ARG A 73 -11.72 17.34 -6.68
N GLY A 74 -10.58 17.23 -7.34
CA GLY A 74 -9.26 17.48 -6.75
C GLY A 74 -8.67 16.29 -5.99
N ALA A 75 -9.32 15.13 -6.02
CA ALA A 75 -8.75 13.89 -5.52
C ALA A 75 -7.65 13.36 -6.46
N PHE A 76 -6.69 12.65 -5.89
CA PHE A 76 -5.65 11.94 -6.61
C PHE A 76 -5.53 10.51 -6.05
N PRO A 77 -5.11 9.53 -6.85
CA PRO A 77 -4.87 8.18 -6.37
C PRO A 77 -3.69 8.19 -5.40
N ALA A 78 -3.73 7.34 -4.36
CA ALA A 78 -2.65 7.16 -3.42
C ALA A 78 -2.59 5.71 -2.92
N THR A 79 -1.38 5.26 -2.60
CA THR A 79 -1.13 4.01 -1.90
C THR A 79 -0.87 4.35 -0.45
N TYR A 80 -1.63 3.75 0.45
CA TYR A 80 -1.68 4.13 1.86
C TYR A 80 -1.53 2.90 2.75
N ALA A 81 -0.63 2.99 3.72
CA ALA A 81 -0.46 1.99 4.78
C ALA A 81 -0.57 2.68 6.14
N HIS A 82 -1.25 2.02 7.07
CA HIS A 82 -1.39 2.47 8.45
C HIS A 82 -0.86 1.42 9.41
N GLU A 83 -0.69 1.79 10.67
CA GLU A 83 -0.28 0.88 11.71
C GLU A 83 -1.18 -0.36 11.78
N ALA A 84 -0.55 -1.51 11.95
CA ALA A 84 -1.22 -2.78 12.16
C ALA A 84 -0.36 -3.66 13.06
N TYR A 85 -0.99 -4.51 13.87
CA TYR A 85 -0.30 -5.31 14.87
C TYR A 85 -0.68 -6.79 14.75
N GLY A 86 0.19 -7.66 15.28
CA GLY A 86 -0.03 -9.11 15.26
C GLY A 86 -0.18 -9.67 13.84
N ASP A 87 -1.32 -10.31 13.59
CA ASP A 87 -1.66 -11.03 12.37
C ASP A 87 -2.05 -10.13 11.19
N GLU A 88 -2.25 -8.84 11.44
CA GLU A 88 -2.64 -7.85 10.43
C GLU A 88 -1.43 -7.15 9.81
N ARG A 89 -0.23 -7.41 10.33
CA ARG A 89 1.02 -6.84 9.79
C ARG A 89 1.27 -7.30 8.37
N TYR A 90 1.82 -6.40 7.56
CA TYR A 90 2.16 -6.64 6.17
C TYR A 90 2.95 -7.94 5.99
N GLU A 91 3.98 -8.18 6.81
CA GLU A 91 4.84 -9.36 6.67
C GLU A 91 4.05 -10.66 6.87
N VAL A 92 3.11 -10.68 7.83
CA VAL A 92 2.28 -11.85 8.13
C VAL A 92 1.23 -12.07 7.03
N VAL A 93 0.59 -10.99 6.57
CA VAL A 93 -0.44 -11.06 5.52
C VAL A 93 0.18 -11.44 4.17
N ALA A 94 1.34 -10.88 3.83
CA ALA A 94 2.07 -11.21 2.60
C ALA A 94 2.49 -12.68 2.57
N GLU A 95 3.09 -13.19 3.65
CA GLU A 95 3.47 -14.60 3.75
C GLU A 95 2.25 -15.54 3.64
N ARG A 96 1.11 -15.19 4.24
CA ARG A 96 -0.14 -15.95 4.09
C ARG A 96 -0.63 -15.97 2.63
N GLY A 97 -0.56 -14.82 1.95
CA GLY A 97 -0.94 -14.72 0.53
C GLY A 97 -0.08 -15.59 -0.38
N GLU A 98 1.23 -15.59 -0.16
CA GLU A 98 2.19 -16.42 -0.90
C GLU A 98 1.95 -17.93 -0.67
N ASN A 99 1.67 -18.33 0.57
CA ASN A 99 1.37 -19.72 0.91
C ASN A 99 0.09 -20.24 0.25
N VAL A 100 -0.97 -19.42 0.18
CA VAL A 100 -2.21 -19.77 -0.53
C VAL A 100 -1.98 -19.89 -2.04
N ALA A 101 -1.22 -18.98 -2.63
CA ALA A 101 -0.88 -19.02 -4.05
C ALA A 101 -0.09 -20.29 -4.42
N THR A 102 0.85 -20.69 -3.56
CA THR A 102 1.68 -21.89 -3.76
C THR A 102 0.89 -23.19 -3.65
N GLN A 103 -0.10 -23.26 -2.74
CA GLN A 103 -0.97 -24.44 -2.58
C GLN A 103 -2.02 -24.58 -3.68
N SER A 104 -2.30 -23.49 -4.42
CA SER A 104 -3.32 -23.45 -5.47
C SER A 104 -2.80 -23.72 -6.89
N ALA A 105 -1.52 -24.09 -7.05
CA ALA A 105 -0.96 -24.54 -8.32
C ALA A 105 -1.21 -26.06 -8.48
N PRO A 106 -2.23 -26.52 -9.23
CA PRO A 106 -2.46 -27.94 -9.41
C PRO A 106 -1.38 -28.55 -10.32
N ASP A 107 -0.81 -29.63 -9.82
CA ASP A 107 -0.21 -30.77 -10.51
C ASP A 107 -0.67 -30.90 -11.98
N ARG A 108 0.03 -30.22 -12.91
CA ARG A 108 -0.22 -30.36 -14.35
C ARG A 108 0.80 -31.31 -14.95
N MET A 109 0.28 -32.50 -15.28
CA MET A 109 0.66 -33.38 -16.37
C MET A 109 1.82 -34.36 -16.12
N ILE A 110 1.52 -35.45 -15.41
CA ILE A 110 2.11 -36.77 -15.74
C ILE A 110 1.02 -37.57 -16.47
N GLY A 111 0.86 -37.29 -17.76
CA GLY A 111 0.03 -38.10 -18.65
C GLY A 111 0.72 -39.43 -18.93
N SER A 112 0.02 -40.54 -18.65
CA SER A 112 0.43 -41.93 -18.89
C SER A 112 1.05 -42.18 -20.28
N PRO A 113 2.05 -43.05 -20.39
CA PRO A 113 2.45 -43.61 -21.69
C PRO A 113 1.37 -44.59 -22.17
N ARG A 114 0.84 -44.35 -23.37
CA ARG A 114 0.00 -45.31 -24.09
C ARG A 114 0.88 -46.48 -24.58
N ILE A 115 0.45 -47.70 -24.28
CA ILE A 115 0.78 -48.95 -25.00
C ILE A 115 -0.49 -49.46 -25.66
#